data_AF-A0A4Z1GJX7-F1
#
_entry.id   AF-A0A4Z1GJX7-F1
#
_cell.length_a   1.000
_cell.length_b   1.000
_cell.length_c   1.000
_cell.angle_alpha   90.00
_cell.angle_beta   90.00
_cell.angle_gamma   90.00
#
_symmetry.space_group_name_H-M   'P 1'
#
loop_
_entity.id
_entity.type
_entity.pdbx_description
1 polymer ?
#
loop_
_entity_poly.entity_id
_entity_poly.type
_entity_poly.pdbx_seq_one_letter_code
_entity_poly.pdbx_strand_id
1 'polypeptide(L)'
;MGAVQFLKEQTRGTKLLFNFLFHGFHIGLFAFGWWKQASDPRLAGLNSLTFSVWISRGAGLVLSVDVAMILLPMCRNILRYIRPKVKFLPLDESQWFHRQVAYSLLFWTIFHVAAHYVNFFNVEKTQIRPVTAIQIHYTEAGGITGHIMLLCMMLMYTTAHAKIRQQSFETFWYTHHLFIPFLLGMYTHATGCFVRDTADPFSPFDGENFWGHCLGYEGWRWELWGGGLYFLERVYREVRSRRETQIVRVVRHPYDAMEIQFRKPSMKYKAGQWLFLNVPSVSREQWHPFTITSCPFDPYISIHIRQVGDFTRTLGDALGAGAAQAKLYDGVDPNGMYEVALENGQKMPDIRIDGPYGAPAEDVFENEVAVLIGTGIGVTPWASILKNIWHLRHGTNPPERLRRVEFIWVCKDTTSFEWFQVLLSSLEAQSQEAASQPGNDGQEFLRIHTYLTQKLDIDTAQNIVLNSVGADVDPLTELKSRTNFGRPDFTKLFEGMRDGIMDKTYMSGLEGDFKTNIGVYFCGPNVAARSIKKACKNATTRDVNFSFWKEHF
;
A
#
# COMPACT_ATOMS: atom_id res chain seq x y z
N MET A 1 8.00 1.92 -17.98
CA MET A 1 6.85 2.59 -18.63
C MET A 1 7.43 3.64 -19.55
N GLY A 2 6.96 3.75 -20.80
CA GLY A 2 7.37 4.86 -21.66
C GLY A 2 6.86 6.20 -21.11
N ALA A 3 7.65 7.26 -21.25
CA ALA A 3 7.33 8.61 -20.74
C ALA A 3 5.95 9.11 -21.22
N VAL A 4 5.58 8.77 -22.46
CA VAL A 4 4.29 9.14 -23.08
C VAL A 4 3.09 8.51 -22.36
N GLN A 5 3.20 7.24 -21.95
CA GLN A 5 2.11 6.56 -21.25
C GLN A 5 1.97 7.05 -19.81
N PHE A 6 3.09 7.40 -19.17
CA PHE A 6 3.08 8.06 -17.86
C PHE A 6 2.39 9.43 -17.94
N LEU A 7 2.74 10.26 -18.93
CA LEU A 7 2.10 11.57 -19.15
C LEU A 7 0.59 11.44 -19.41
N LYS A 8 0.15 10.45 -20.19
CA LYS A 8 -1.28 10.18 -20.43
C LYS A 8 -2.03 9.75 -19.16
N GLU A 9 -1.37 9.08 -18.21
CA GLU A 9 -1.98 8.72 -16.93
C GLU A 9 -2.08 9.91 -15.97
N GLN A 10 -1.09 10.83 -16.00
CA GLN A 10 -1.09 12.05 -15.19
C GLN A 10 -2.09 13.12 -15.67
N THR A 11 -2.55 13.03 -16.92
CA THR A 11 -3.45 13.99 -17.57
C THR A 11 -4.93 13.56 -17.58
N ARG A 12 -5.30 12.48 -16.89
CA ARG A 12 -6.71 12.04 -16.79
C ARG A 12 -7.46 12.73 -15.63
N GLY A 13 -8.54 13.42 -15.96
CA GLY A 13 -9.62 13.83 -15.05
C GLY A 13 -9.15 14.47 -13.74
N THR A 14 -9.45 13.81 -12.61
CA THR A 14 -9.12 14.28 -11.26
C THR A 14 -7.62 14.45 -11.02
N LYS A 15 -6.75 13.66 -11.66
CA LYS A 15 -5.28 13.83 -11.54
C LYS A 15 -4.77 15.07 -12.27
N LEU A 16 -5.40 15.43 -13.39
CA LEU A 16 -5.06 16.67 -14.10
C LEU A 16 -5.44 17.90 -13.28
N LEU A 17 -6.66 17.91 -12.72
CA LEU A 17 -7.12 18.97 -11.83
C LEU A 17 -6.21 19.08 -10.60
N PHE A 18 -5.89 17.95 -9.97
CA PHE A 18 -4.94 17.91 -8.86
C PHE A 18 -3.58 18.48 -9.26
N ASN A 19 -2.99 18.03 -10.37
CA ASN A 19 -1.67 18.51 -10.81
C ASN A 19 -1.68 20.01 -11.13
N PHE A 20 -2.75 20.51 -11.75
CA PHE A 20 -2.90 21.95 -12.02
C PHE A 20 -2.97 22.75 -10.72
N LEU A 21 -3.81 22.34 -9.77
CA LEU A 21 -3.95 23.02 -8.48
C LEU A 21 -2.67 22.90 -7.64
N PHE A 22 -2.08 21.72 -7.58
CA PHE A 22 -0.87 21.44 -6.81
C PHE A 22 0.31 22.24 -7.35
N HIS A 23 0.68 22.09 -8.63
CA HIS A 23 1.82 22.83 -9.17
C HIS A 23 1.53 24.34 -9.29
N GLY A 24 0.30 24.74 -9.62
CA GLY A 24 -0.11 26.14 -9.62
C GLY A 24 0.04 26.79 -8.24
N PHE A 25 -0.33 26.07 -7.17
CA PHE A 25 -0.13 26.52 -5.79
C PHE A 25 1.36 26.68 -5.45
N HIS A 26 2.22 25.73 -5.84
CA HIS A 26 3.67 25.83 -5.57
C HIS A 26 4.33 26.98 -6.33
N ILE A 27 3.95 27.19 -7.59
CA ILE A 27 4.40 28.35 -8.39
C ILE A 27 3.91 29.66 -7.77
N GLY A 28 2.65 29.70 -7.32
CA GLY A 28 2.08 30.85 -6.62
C GLY A 28 2.81 31.17 -5.32
N LEU A 29 3.13 30.15 -4.51
CA LEU A 29 3.94 30.31 -3.30
C LEU A 29 5.35 30.80 -3.61
N PHE A 30 5.99 30.26 -4.65
CA PHE A 30 7.30 30.73 -5.09
C PHE A 30 7.26 32.21 -5.47
N ALA A 31 6.30 32.59 -6.32
CA ALA A 31 6.12 33.98 -6.75
C ALA A 31 5.81 34.91 -5.58
N PHE A 32 5.00 34.46 -4.62
CA PHE A 32 4.71 35.21 -3.41
C PHE A 32 5.95 35.37 -2.52
N GLY A 33 6.73 34.31 -2.29
CA GLY A 33 7.97 34.37 -1.51
C GLY A 33 9.02 35.28 -2.16
N TRP A 34 9.13 35.22 -3.49
CA TRP A 34 9.94 36.13 -4.28
C TRP A 34 9.49 37.58 -4.09
N TRP A 35 8.20 37.86 -4.33
CA TRP A 35 7.62 39.20 -4.21
C TRP A 35 7.79 39.75 -2.79
N LYS A 36 7.53 38.92 -1.78
CA LYS A 36 7.70 39.27 -0.36
C LYS A 36 9.15 39.65 -0.06
N GLN A 37 10.13 38.90 -0.57
CA GLN A 37 11.54 39.24 -0.40
C GLN A 37 11.89 40.55 -1.11
N ALA A 38 11.51 40.69 -2.39
CA ALA A 38 11.87 41.83 -3.23
C ALA A 38 11.20 43.15 -2.78
N SER A 39 10.00 43.07 -2.20
CA SER A 39 9.20 44.25 -1.83
C SER A 39 9.44 44.73 -0.41
N ASP A 40 10.11 43.95 0.45
CA ASP A 40 10.36 44.31 1.85
C ASP A 40 11.52 45.31 1.98
N PRO A 41 11.26 46.57 2.40
CA PRO A 41 12.32 47.58 2.54
C PRO A 41 13.35 47.23 3.61
N ARG A 42 12.97 46.44 4.62
CA ARG A 42 13.86 46.04 5.72
C ARG A 42 14.98 45.11 5.22
N LEU A 43 14.74 44.44 4.09
CA LEU A 43 15.68 43.52 3.47
C LEU A 43 16.42 44.16 2.28
N ALA A 44 16.42 45.48 2.14
CA ALA A 44 17.06 46.20 1.04
C ALA A 44 18.54 45.81 0.84
N GLY A 45 19.29 45.62 1.93
CA GLY A 45 20.68 45.18 1.88
C GLY A 45 20.84 43.81 1.21
N LEU A 46 20.01 42.84 1.59
CA LEU A 46 19.99 41.51 0.95
C LEU A 46 19.44 41.56 -0.48
N ASN A 47 18.49 42.47 -0.78
CA ASN A 47 17.92 42.61 -2.11
C ASN A 47 18.91 43.13 -3.17
N SER A 48 20.06 43.68 -2.76
CA SER A 48 21.17 43.96 -3.68
C SER A 48 21.76 42.70 -4.36
N LEU A 49 21.51 41.51 -3.79
CA LEU A 49 21.87 40.22 -4.39
C LEU A 49 20.95 39.83 -5.56
N THR A 50 19.80 40.49 -5.71
CA THR A 50 18.83 40.31 -6.80
C THR A 50 18.31 38.87 -6.93
N PHE A 51 18.48 38.25 -8.10
CA PHE A 51 17.90 36.95 -8.46
C PHE A 51 18.23 35.83 -7.49
N SER A 52 19.46 35.76 -6.98
CA SER A 52 19.86 34.66 -6.10
C SER A 52 19.15 34.68 -4.75
N VAL A 53 18.87 35.86 -4.18
CA VAL A 53 18.11 35.94 -2.92
C VAL A 53 16.62 35.76 -3.16
N TRP A 54 16.09 36.26 -4.28
CA TRP A 54 14.66 36.11 -4.57
C TRP A 54 14.30 34.65 -4.89
N ILE A 55 15.15 33.94 -5.64
CA ILE A 55 14.98 32.51 -5.92
C ILE A 55 15.08 31.70 -4.63
N SER A 56 16.11 31.93 -3.81
CA SER A 56 16.32 31.11 -2.60
C SER A 56 15.17 31.27 -1.61
N ARG A 57 14.61 32.47 -1.49
CA ARG A 57 13.48 32.79 -0.62
C ARG A 57 12.17 32.26 -1.18
N GLY A 58 11.87 32.48 -2.47
CA GLY A 58 10.73 31.86 -3.13
C GLY A 58 10.71 30.34 -2.93
N ALA A 59 11.82 29.66 -3.22
CA ALA A 59 11.94 28.22 -3.07
C ALA A 59 11.88 27.78 -1.59
N GLY A 60 12.47 28.54 -0.68
CA GLY A 60 12.43 28.25 0.76
C GLY A 60 11.00 28.26 1.33
N LEU A 61 10.14 29.17 0.87
CA LEU A 61 8.74 29.19 1.29
C LEU A 61 7.99 27.95 0.80
N VAL A 62 8.22 27.55 -0.45
CA VAL A 62 7.61 26.34 -1.02
C VAL A 62 8.07 25.09 -0.26
N LEU A 63 9.36 24.97 0.01
CA LEU A 63 9.94 23.85 0.78
C LEU A 63 9.31 23.72 2.17
N SER A 64 9.09 24.84 2.85
CA SER A 64 8.46 24.84 4.17
C SER A 64 7.04 24.28 4.14
N VAL A 65 6.28 24.57 3.08
CA VAL A 65 4.95 24.01 2.87
C VAL A 65 5.02 22.52 2.49
N ASP A 66 5.94 22.14 1.60
CA ASP A 66 6.16 20.74 1.22
C ASP A 66 6.52 19.87 2.45
N VAL A 67 7.35 20.38 3.36
CA VAL A 67 7.72 19.69 4.61
C VAL A 67 6.54 19.56 5.56
N ALA A 68 5.67 20.56 5.66
CA ALA A 68 4.44 20.43 6.43
C ALA A 68 3.49 19.37 5.82
N MET A 69 3.48 19.24 4.50
CA MET A 69 2.59 18.34 3.77
C MET A 69 3.09 16.90 3.69
N ILE A 70 4.41 16.63 3.67
CA ILE A 70 4.97 15.31 3.32
C ILE A 70 4.55 14.16 4.25
N LEU A 71 4.27 14.47 5.53
CA LEU A 71 3.88 13.48 6.54
C LEU A 71 2.37 13.20 6.58
N LEU A 72 1.53 14.15 6.17
CA LEU A 72 0.07 14.02 6.22
C LEU A 72 -0.47 12.80 5.46
N PRO A 73 0.05 12.44 4.26
CA PRO A 73 -0.40 11.26 3.52
C PRO A 73 -0.01 9.93 4.19
N MET A 74 0.87 9.97 5.21
CA MET A 74 1.29 8.80 5.99
C MET A 74 0.44 8.59 7.25
N CYS A 75 -0.44 9.54 7.59
CA CYS A 75 -1.39 9.41 8.69
C CYS A 75 -2.63 8.58 8.29
N ARG A 76 -2.43 7.27 8.14
CA ARG A 76 -3.43 6.34 7.56
C ARG A 76 -4.75 6.29 8.33
N ASN A 77 -4.75 6.36 9.66
CA ASN A 77 -5.99 6.35 10.44
C ASN A 77 -6.76 7.65 10.26
N ILE A 78 -6.08 8.81 10.25
CA ILE A 78 -6.70 10.11 9.95
C ILE A 78 -7.29 10.10 8.53
N LEU A 79 -6.52 9.62 7.54
CA LEU A 79 -6.98 9.52 6.16
C LEU A 79 -8.21 8.65 6.00
N ARG A 80 -8.38 7.59 6.79
CA ARG A 80 -9.60 6.76 6.78
C ARG A 80 -10.87 7.58 7.04
N TYR A 81 -10.80 8.59 7.91
CA TYR A 81 -11.95 9.45 8.23
C TYR A 81 -12.13 10.60 7.24
N ILE A 82 -11.04 11.13 6.67
CA ILE A 82 -11.07 12.26 5.73
C ILE A 82 -11.43 11.80 4.32
N ARG A 83 -10.94 10.63 3.89
CA ARG A 83 -11.09 10.08 2.53
C ARG A 83 -12.54 10.12 2.03
N PRO A 84 -13.57 9.66 2.77
CA PRO A 84 -14.96 9.68 2.29
C PRO A 84 -15.52 11.10 2.08
N LYS A 85 -14.97 12.09 2.80
CA LYS A 85 -15.44 13.48 2.81
C LYS A 85 -14.83 14.32 1.69
N VAL A 86 -13.65 13.92 1.17
CA VAL A 86 -12.86 14.72 0.23
C VAL A 86 -12.55 13.93 -1.04
N LYS A 87 -13.59 13.62 -1.82
CA LYS A 87 -13.48 12.80 -3.05
C LYS A 87 -12.74 13.47 -4.22
N PHE A 88 -12.56 14.79 -4.19
CA PHE A 88 -11.87 15.51 -5.28
C PHE A 88 -10.33 15.41 -5.21
N LEU A 89 -9.77 15.10 -4.03
CA LEU A 89 -8.35 14.82 -3.87
C LEU A 89 -8.10 13.32 -4.03
N PRO A 90 -7.00 12.89 -4.68
CA PRO A 90 -6.64 11.48 -4.82
C PRO A 90 -6.09 10.90 -3.50
N LEU A 91 -6.82 11.05 -2.39
CA LEU A 91 -6.45 10.52 -1.08
C LEU A 91 -6.45 8.99 -1.04
N ASP A 92 -7.14 8.35 -2.00
CA ASP A 92 -7.14 6.92 -2.27
C ASP A 92 -5.73 6.38 -2.59
N GLU A 93 -4.88 7.23 -3.17
CA GLU A 93 -3.49 6.92 -3.47
C GLU A 93 -2.57 7.77 -2.58
N SER A 94 -2.75 7.73 -1.25
CA SER A 94 -1.97 8.58 -0.33
C SER A 94 -0.44 8.44 -0.50
N GLN A 95 0.05 7.24 -0.82
CA GLN A 95 1.46 7.01 -1.16
C GLN A 95 1.87 7.67 -2.47
N TRP A 96 0.98 7.77 -3.46
CA TRP A 96 1.23 8.52 -4.69
C TRP A 96 1.34 10.01 -4.38
N PHE A 97 0.43 10.55 -3.56
CA PHE A 97 0.48 11.95 -3.16
C PHE A 97 1.76 12.29 -2.39
N HIS A 98 2.18 11.45 -1.42
CA HIS A 98 3.48 11.61 -0.76
C HIS A 98 4.66 11.65 -1.75
N ARG A 99 4.64 10.82 -2.79
CA ARG A 99 5.68 10.88 -3.84
C ARG A 99 5.64 12.20 -4.62
N GLN A 100 4.46 12.76 -4.90
CA GLN A 100 4.35 14.06 -5.57
C GLN A 100 4.95 15.19 -4.71
N VAL A 101 4.65 15.21 -3.41
CA VAL A 101 5.25 16.16 -2.47
C VAL A 101 6.77 15.95 -2.39
N ALA A 102 7.24 14.70 -2.35
CA ALA A 102 8.68 14.42 -2.39
C ALA A 102 9.34 14.94 -3.69
N TYR A 103 8.72 14.73 -4.86
CA TYR A 103 9.27 15.25 -6.11
C TYR A 103 9.31 16.79 -6.14
N SER A 104 8.29 17.45 -5.62
CA SER A 104 8.26 18.90 -5.44
C SER A 104 9.40 19.36 -4.51
N LEU A 105 9.51 18.73 -3.34
CA LEU A 105 10.53 19.03 -2.35
C LEU A 105 11.93 18.91 -2.97
N LEU A 106 12.25 17.80 -3.66
CA LEU A 106 13.53 17.65 -4.34
C LEU A 106 13.79 18.74 -5.39
N PHE A 107 12.79 19.06 -6.21
CA PHE A 107 12.91 20.10 -7.24
C PHE A 107 13.24 21.45 -6.61
N TRP A 108 12.46 21.90 -5.62
CA TRP A 108 12.69 23.20 -4.98
C TRP A 108 13.94 23.22 -4.12
N THR A 109 14.39 22.09 -3.57
CA THR A 109 15.68 21.99 -2.87
C THR A 109 16.84 22.30 -3.81
N ILE A 110 16.82 21.79 -5.05
CA ILE A 110 17.86 22.09 -6.03
C ILE A 110 17.95 23.60 -6.30
N PHE A 111 16.81 24.25 -6.55
CA PHE A 111 16.77 25.71 -6.78
C PHE A 111 17.19 26.51 -5.56
N HIS A 112 16.70 26.13 -4.37
CA HIS A 112 17.02 26.79 -3.11
C HIS A 112 18.53 26.72 -2.82
N VAL A 113 19.13 25.53 -2.93
CA VAL A 113 20.55 25.31 -2.64
C VAL A 113 21.43 25.98 -3.68
N ALA A 114 21.14 25.83 -4.98
CA ALA A 114 21.91 26.50 -6.03
C ALA A 114 21.90 28.02 -5.86
N ALA A 115 20.75 28.60 -5.54
CA ALA A 115 20.62 30.02 -5.28
C ALA A 115 21.37 30.45 -4.00
N HIS A 116 21.36 29.64 -2.94
CA HIS A 116 22.14 29.89 -1.74
C HIS A 116 23.65 29.85 -1.98
N TYR A 117 24.17 28.94 -2.80
CA TYR A 117 25.60 28.91 -3.16
C TYR A 117 26.02 30.21 -3.87
N VAL A 118 25.18 30.70 -4.80
CA VAL A 118 25.39 32.01 -5.44
C VAL A 118 25.31 33.15 -4.42
N ASN A 119 24.36 33.10 -3.48
CA ASN A 119 24.25 34.09 -2.42
C ASN A 119 25.50 34.11 -1.53
N PHE A 120 26.05 32.97 -1.15
CA PHE A 120 27.23 32.91 -0.27
C PHE A 120 28.44 33.57 -0.92
N PHE A 121 28.67 33.28 -2.20
CA PHE A 121 29.70 33.95 -2.99
C PHE A 121 29.47 35.46 -3.09
N ASN A 122 28.24 35.88 -3.39
CA ASN A 122 27.93 37.30 -3.55
C ASN A 122 27.96 38.06 -2.22
N VAL A 123 27.58 37.45 -1.09
CA VAL A 123 27.70 38.04 0.25
C VAL A 123 29.16 38.29 0.60
N GLU A 124 30.04 37.33 0.34
CA GLU A 124 31.48 37.51 0.52
C GLU A 124 32.03 38.61 -0.41
N LYS A 125 31.63 38.63 -1.68
CA LYS A 125 32.12 39.63 -2.63
C LYS A 125 31.67 41.06 -2.29
N THR A 126 30.42 41.22 -1.87
CA THR A 126 29.81 42.53 -1.59
C THR A 126 30.07 43.00 -0.16
N GLN A 127 30.50 42.09 0.74
CA GLN A 127 30.66 42.34 2.17
C GLN A 127 29.43 42.99 2.80
N ILE A 128 28.22 42.68 2.27
CA ILE A 128 26.94 43.04 2.92
C ILE A 128 26.91 42.49 4.35
N ARG A 129 27.66 41.41 4.58
CA ARG A 129 27.94 40.84 5.90
C ARG A 129 29.43 40.51 5.98
N PRO A 130 30.09 40.77 7.12
CA PRO A 130 31.51 40.52 7.29
C PRO A 130 31.78 39.04 7.57
N VAL A 131 31.35 38.17 6.65
CA VAL A 131 31.52 36.71 6.72
C VAL A 131 31.97 36.18 5.35
N THR A 132 32.84 35.16 5.37
CA THR A 132 33.28 34.47 4.16
C THR A 132 32.27 33.40 3.75
N ALA A 133 32.25 32.98 2.47
CA ALA A 133 31.36 31.91 2.01
C ALA A 133 31.61 30.59 2.77
N ILE A 134 32.87 30.31 3.14
CA ILE A 134 33.24 29.13 3.91
C ILE A 134 32.64 29.17 5.32
N GLN A 135 32.69 30.34 5.97
CA GLN A 135 32.03 30.53 7.27
C GLN A 135 30.52 30.30 7.15
N ILE A 136 29.87 30.87 6.13
CA ILE A 136 28.44 30.66 5.92
C ILE A 136 28.10 29.16 5.74
N HIS A 137 28.96 28.37 5.09
CA HIS A 137 28.72 26.94 4.92
C HIS A 137 28.86 26.12 6.19
N TYR A 138 29.83 26.42 7.05
CA TYR A 138 30.28 25.48 8.09
C TYR A 138 30.22 26.02 9.51
N THR A 139 29.98 27.32 9.71
CA THR A 139 29.79 27.91 11.05
C THR A 139 28.37 28.40 11.28
N GLU A 140 27.66 28.79 10.23
CA GLU A 140 26.27 29.24 10.34
C GLU A 140 25.29 28.07 10.42
N ALA A 141 24.25 28.22 11.26
CA ALA A 141 23.26 27.18 11.50
C ALA A 141 22.60 26.70 10.20
N GLY A 142 22.27 27.64 9.29
CA GLY A 142 21.67 27.33 7.99
C GLY A 142 22.58 26.51 7.08
N GLY A 143 23.90 26.78 7.06
CA GLY A 143 24.86 26.01 6.26
C GLY A 143 25.02 24.58 6.76
N ILE A 144 25.23 24.42 8.08
CA ILE A 144 25.44 23.11 8.72
C ILE A 144 24.19 22.23 8.56
N THR A 145 23.03 22.74 8.94
CA THR A 145 21.76 22.00 8.82
C THR A 145 21.43 21.70 7.36
N GLY A 146 21.73 22.62 6.43
CA GLY A 146 21.57 22.41 4.99
C GLY A 146 22.36 21.21 4.46
N HIS A 147 23.64 21.09 4.84
CA HIS A 147 24.49 19.95 4.45
C HIS A 147 24.00 18.62 5.02
N ILE A 148 23.60 18.60 6.31
CA ILE A 148 23.03 17.41 6.96
C ILE A 148 21.76 16.97 6.22
N MET A 149 20.84 17.90 5.95
CA MET A 149 19.59 17.61 5.25
C MET A 149 19.84 17.08 3.83
N LEU A 150 20.78 17.67 3.09
CA LEU A 150 21.15 17.21 1.75
C LEU A 150 21.70 15.79 1.74
N LEU A 151 22.54 15.43 2.72
CA LEU A 151 23.04 14.06 2.88
C LEU A 151 21.89 13.09 3.18
N CYS A 152 21.00 13.44 4.12
CA CYS A 152 19.83 12.64 4.43
C CYS A 152 18.93 12.45 3.20
N MET A 153 18.66 13.52 2.45
CA MET A 153 17.88 13.46 1.22
C MET A 153 18.55 12.56 0.18
N MET A 154 19.85 12.73 -0.09
CA MET A 154 20.56 11.89 -1.06
C MET A 154 20.38 10.40 -0.76
N LEU A 155 20.58 10.00 0.51
CA LEU A 155 20.41 8.61 0.93
C LEU A 155 18.96 8.14 0.80
N MET A 156 18.00 8.92 1.29
CA MET A 156 16.57 8.58 1.23
C MET A 156 16.05 8.44 -0.20
N TYR A 157 16.37 9.37 -1.10
CA TYR A 157 15.87 9.36 -2.47
C TYR A 157 16.50 8.24 -3.29
N THR A 158 17.78 7.95 -3.06
CA THR A 158 18.49 6.86 -3.74
C THR A 158 17.84 5.52 -3.42
N THR A 159 17.65 5.21 -2.14
CA THR A 159 17.07 3.92 -1.74
C THR A 159 15.56 3.84 -1.98
N ALA A 160 14.84 4.97 -1.97
CA ALA A 160 13.42 5.03 -2.32
C ALA A 160 13.13 4.81 -3.82
N HIS A 161 14.17 4.85 -4.67
CA HIS A 161 14.01 4.57 -6.09
C HIS A 161 13.43 3.17 -6.32
N ALA A 162 12.43 3.06 -7.21
CA ALA A 162 11.60 1.86 -7.36
C ALA A 162 12.41 0.59 -7.62
N LYS A 163 13.51 0.68 -8.38
CA LYS A 163 14.39 -0.45 -8.70
C LYS A 163 15.16 -0.95 -7.47
N ILE A 164 15.68 -0.02 -6.66
CA ILE A 164 16.47 -0.33 -5.46
C ILE A 164 15.55 -0.87 -4.36
N ARG A 165 14.42 -0.21 -4.11
CA ARG A 165 13.42 -0.66 -3.13
C ARG A 165 12.86 -2.06 -3.43
N GLN A 166 12.73 -2.42 -4.72
CA GLN A 166 12.29 -3.77 -5.12
C GLN A 166 13.37 -4.84 -4.92
N GLN A 167 14.66 -4.46 -4.93
CA GLN A 167 15.77 -5.36 -4.69
C GLN A 167 16.05 -5.55 -3.19
N SER A 168 16.00 -4.46 -2.42
CA SER A 168 16.16 -4.48 -0.96
C SER A 168 15.18 -3.51 -0.30
N PHE A 169 14.09 -4.06 0.23
CA PHE A 169 13.10 -3.28 0.95
C PHE A 169 13.62 -2.81 2.32
N GLU A 170 14.41 -3.63 3.01
CA GLU A 170 14.99 -3.30 4.32
C GLU A 170 15.92 -2.08 4.22
N THR A 171 16.82 -2.04 3.23
CA THR A 171 17.70 -0.88 3.02
C THR A 171 16.89 0.39 2.79
N PHE A 172 15.83 0.32 1.98
CA PHE A 172 14.89 1.43 1.84
C PHE A 172 14.30 1.82 3.19
N TRP A 173 13.75 0.88 3.94
CA TRP A 173 13.06 1.17 5.20
C TRP A 173 13.97 1.85 6.22
N TYR A 174 15.18 1.32 6.46
CA TYR A 174 16.13 1.88 7.42
C TYR A 174 16.63 3.27 7.01
N THR A 175 17.02 3.44 5.74
CA THR A 175 17.48 4.76 5.26
C THR A 175 16.35 5.78 5.19
N HIS A 176 15.10 5.36 4.96
CA HIS A 176 13.97 6.28 4.94
C HIS A 176 13.69 6.88 6.33
N HIS A 177 14.10 6.24 7.43
CA HIS A 177 14.02 6.82 8.79
C HIS A 177 14.94 8.03 9.00
N LEU A 178 15.87 8.30 8.07
CA LEU A 178 16.63 9.56 8.04
C LEU A 178 15.73 10.80 7.84
N PHE A 179 14.42 10.62 7.61
CA PHE A 179 13.45 11.71 7.71
C PHE A 179 13.48 12.37 9.10
N ILE A 180 13.84 11.66 10.17
CA ILE A 180 13.92 12.21 11.53
C ILE A 180 15.00 13.29 11.63
N PRO A 181 16.30 13.00 11.37
CA PRO A 181 17.33 14.04 11.36
C PRO A 181 17.08 15.11 10.30
N PHE A 182 16.47 14.77 9.16
CA PHE A 182 16.05 15.77 8.16
C PHE A 182 15.04 16.77 8.74
N LEU A 183 13.98 16.33 9.42
CA LEU A 183 12.98 17.21 10.03
C LEU A 183 13.56 18.05 11.17
N LEU A 184 14.42 17.46 12.01
CA LEU A 184 15.14 18.22 13.04
C LEU A 184 16.01 19.32 12.41
N GLY A 185 16.67 19.01 11.29
CA GLY A 185 17.39 19.99 10.48
C GLY A 185 16.47 21.09 9.98
N MET A 186 15.32 20.76 9.40
CA MET A 186 14.33 21.75 8.92
C MET A 186 13.86 22.68 10.05
N TYR A 187 13.51 22.14 11.22
CA TYR A 187 13.03 22.93 12.35
C TYR A 187 14.07 23.92 12.89
N THR A 188 15.36 23.59 12.72
CA THR A 188 16.48 24.41 13.19
C THR A 188 17.15 25.21 12.07
N HIS A 189 16.75 25.03 10.81
CA HIS A 189 17.45 25.60 9.66
C HIS A 189 17.42 27.13 9.63
N ALA A 190 16.30 27.73 10.04
CA ALA A 190 16.10 29.18 10.02
C ALA A 190 16.54 29.89 11.32
N THR A 191 16.91 29.16 12.38
CA THR A 191 17.13 29.73 13.73
C THR A 191 18.40 30.58 13.82
N GLY A 192 19.32 30.49 12.86
CA GLY A 192 20.54 31.30 12.83
C GLY A 192 20.34 32.79 12.51
N CYS A 193 19.09 33.27 12.39
CA CYS A 193 18.79 34.67 12.06
C CYS A 193 19.53 35.16 10.80
N PHE A 194 19.77 34.27 9.82
CA PHE A 194 20.55 34.65 8.65
C PHE A 194 19.76 35.58 7.73
N VAL A 195 18.43 35.58 7.72
CA VAL A 195 17.68 36.63 7.00
C VAL A 195 17.22 37.63 8.05
N ARG A 196 17.74 38.86 7.99
CA ARG A 196 17.54 39.91 8.99
C ARG A 196 17.81 41.29 8.40
N ASP A 197 17.32 42.32 9.07
CA ASP A 197 17.50 43.73 8.70
C ASP A 197 18.69 44.42 9.39
N THR A 198 19.33 43.76 10.35
CA THR A 198 20.53 44.23 11.06
C THR A 198 21.83 43.60 10.54
N ALA A 199 22.96 44.23 10.81
CA ALA A 199 24.29 43.69 10.49
C ALA A 199 24.61 42.44 11.33
N ASP A 200 24.37 42.51 12.64
CA ASP A 200 24.67 41.43 13.59
C ASP A 200 23.48 40.47 13.78
N PRO A 201 23.74 39.16 13.98
CA PRO A 201 22.71 38.17 14.26
C PRO A 201 22.20 38.30 15.70
N PHE A 202 20.92 37.99 15.90
CA PHE A 202 20.33 37.80 17.22
C PHE A 202 20.20 36.32 17.56
N SER A 203 20.38 35.99 18.84
CA SER A 203 20.13 34.63 19.34
C SER A 203 18.63 34.33 19.36
N PRO A 204 18.19 33.09 19.07
CA PRO A 204 16.79 32.67 19.26
C PRO A 204 16.22 32.93 20.66
N PHE A 205 17.09 33.09 21.66
CA PHE A 205 16.72 33.36 23.04
C PHE A 205 16.66 34.86 23.39
N ASP A 206 16.98 35.75 22.45
CA ASP A 206 17.05 37.21 22.66
C ASP A 206 15.69 37.93 22.56
N GLY A 207 14.59 37.19 22.75
CA GLY A 207 13.24 37.73 22.85
C GLY A 207 12.86 38.65 21.69
N GLU A 208 12.43 39.87 22.02
CA GLU A 208 11.92 40.86 21.06
C GLU A 208 12.94 41.22 19.96
N ASN A 209 14.24 41.17 20.24
CA ASN A 209 15.26 41.46 19.23
C ASN A 209 15.26 40.42 18.11
N PHE A 210 15.13 39.14 18.47
CA PHE A 210 15.04 38.06 17.48
C PHE A 210 13.74 38.17 16.67
N TRP A 211 12.60 38.28 17.34
CA TRP A 211 11.29 38.33 16.67
C TRP A 211 11.05 39.61 15.88
N GLY A 212 11.70 40.70 16.29
CA GLY A 212 11.67 41.97 15.60
C GLY A 212 12.50 41.93 14.33
N HIS A 213 13.76 41.49 14.41
CA HIS A 213 14.77 41.71 13.36
C HIS A 213 15.11 40.48 12.49
N CYS A 214 14.85 39.27 12.97
CA CYS A 214 15.06 38.05 12.19
C CYS A 214 13.85 37.81 11.29
N LEU A 215 14.03 38.02 9.99
CA LEU A 215 13.01 37.93 8.94
C LEU A 215 13.09 36.59 8.19
N GLY A 216 13.63 35.56 8.86
CA GLY A 216 13.58 34.18 8.40
C GLY A 216 12.15 33.70 8.17
N TYR A 217 11.98 32.68 7.33
CA TYR A 217 10.70 31.98 7.33
C TYR A 217 10.76 31.00 8.49
N GLU A 218 10.05 31.32 9.57
CA GLU A 218 9.92 30.49 10.77
C GLU A 218 9.03 29.26 10.51
N GLY A 219 9.44 28.46 9.52
CA GLY A 219 8.69 27.33 8.95
C GLY A 219 8.26 26.32 9.98
N TRP A 220 9.12 26.10 10.97
CA TRP A 220 8.87 25.21 12.11
C TRP A 220 7.53 25.49 12.80
N ARG A 221 7.03 26.73 12.81
CA ARG A 221 5.74 27.09 13.44
C ARG A 221 4.55 26.36 12.84
N TRP A 222 4.57 26.09 11.53
CA TRP A 222 3.53 25.32 10.86
C TRP A 222 3.96 23.89 10.51
N GLU A 223 5.24 23.65 10.23
CA GLU A 223 5.78 22.31 9.96
C GLU A 223 5.61 21.36 11.17
N LEU A 224 5.72 21.89 12.40
CA LEU A 224 5.47 21.13 13.63
C LEU A 224 4.04 20.60 13.73
N TRP A 225 3.05 21.19 13.05
CA TRP A 225 1.69 20.63 13.03
C TRP A 225 1.67 19.31 12.26
N GLY A 226 2.33 19.26 11.09
CA GLY A 226 2.48 18.03 10.32
C GLY A 226 3.24 16.96 11.09
N GLY A 227 4.36 17.34 11.72
CA GLY A 227 5.16 16.47 12.58
C GLY A 227 4.39 15.97 13.80
N GLY A 228 3.66 16.85 14.48
CA GLY A 228 2.86 16.55 15.66
C GLY A 228 1.69 15.62 15.36
N LEU A 229 0.95 15.86 14.27
CA LEU A 229 -0.12 14.97 13.82
C LEU A 229 0.40 13.57 13.50
N TYR A 230 1.54 13.48 12.80
CA TYR A 230 2.18 12.20 12.51
C TYR A 230 2.69 11.51 13.79
N PHE A 231 3.25 12.25 14.73
CA PHE A 231 3.70 11.70 16.01
C PHE A 231 2.52 11.13 16.80
N LEU A 232 1.43 11.87 16.94
CA LEU A 232 0.20 11.42 17.62
C LEU A 232 -0.38 10.16 16.94
N GLU A 233 -0.42 10.13 15.61
CA GLU A 233 -0.80 8.95 14.83
C GLU A 233 0.09 7.74 15.16
N ARG A 234 1.42 7.93 15.25
CA ARG A 234 2.37 6.85 15.56
C ARG A 234 2.21 6.35 17.00
N VAL A 235 2.03 7.26 17.97
CA VAL A 235 1.74 6.90 19.36
C VAL A 235 0.43 6.11 19.46
N TYR A 236 -0.63 6.58 18.79
CA TYR A 236 -1.91 5.88 18.75
C TYR A 236 -1.77 4.47 18.18
N ARG A 237 -1.03 4.31 17.07
CA ARG A 237 -0.77 3.00 16.46
C ARG A 237 0.02 2.06 17.39
N GLU A 238 1.01 2.58 18.10
CA GLU A 238 1.80 1.80 19.04
C GLU A 238 0.97 1.35 20.25
N VAL A 239 0.11 2.22 20.78
CA VAL A 239 -0.82 1.87 21.86
C VAL A 239 -1.85 0.84 21.37
N ARG A 240 -2.41 1.03 20.17
CA ARG A 240 -3.37 0.09 19.56
C ARG A 240 -2.74 -1.29 19.32
N SER A 241 -1.49 -1.33 18.85
CA SER A 241 -0.84 -2.57 18.46
C SER A 241 -0.51 -3.47 19.65
N ARG A 242 -0.19 -2.86 20.80
CA ARG A 242 0.11 -3.53 22.08
C ARG A 242 -1.11 -3.95 22.89
N ARG A 243 -2.33 -3.64 22.45
CA ARG A 243 -3.54 -4.14 23.10
C ARG A 243 -3.54 -5.67 23.09
N GLU A 244 -4.10 -6.25 24.15
CA GLU A 244 -4.15 -7.69 24.39
C GLU A 244 -4.51 -8.48 23.13
N THR A 245 -3.63 -9.42 22.79
CA THR A 245 -3.75 -10.31 21.64
C THR A 245 -3.27 -11.68 22.08
N GLN A 246 -4.12 -12.70 21.93
CA GLN A 246 -3.80 -14.07 22.35
C GLN A 246 -3.82 -14.99 21.13
N ILE A 247 -2.75 -15.76 20.92
CA ILE A 247 -2.73 -16.83 19.92
C ILE A 247 -3.62 -17.96 20.42
N VAL A 248 -4.59 -18.35 19.60
CA VAL A 248 -5.51 -19.47 19.87
C VAL A 248 -4.94 -20.76 19.32
N ARG A 249 -4.47 -20.73 18.07
CA ARG A 249 -4.01 -21.91 17.34
C ARG A 249 -2.98 -21.54 16.28
N VAL A 250 -2.01 -22.42 16.06
CA VAL A 250 -1.07 -22.35 14.94
C VAL A 250 -1.20 -23.64 14.15
N VAL A 251 -1.41 -23.53 12.84
CA VAL A 251 -1.52 -24.69 11.94
C VAL A 251 -0.42 -24.59 10.90
N ARG A 252 0.36 -25.66 10.77
CA ARG A 252 1.28 -25.83 9.66
C ARG A 252 0.51 -26.37 8.45
N HIS A 253 0.71 -25.72 7.32
CA HIS A 253 0.19 -26.13 6.02
C HIS A 253 1.35 -26.66 5.14
N PRO A 254 1.06 -27.47 4.11
CA PRO A 254 2.04 -27.84 3.10
C PRO A 254 2.73 -26.63 2.45
N TYR A 255 3.84 -26.85 1.74
CA TYR A 255 4.53 -25.82 0.93
C TYR A 255 4.98 -24.57 1.74
N ASP A 256 5.48 -24.82 2.95
CA ASP A 256 6.03 -23.83 3.88
C ASP A 256 5.04 -22.70 4.20
N ALA A 257 3.76 -23.03 4.34
CA ALA A 257 2.76 -22.11 4.84
C ALA A 257 2.39 -22.41 6.29
N MET A 258 1.98 -21.37 7.01
CA MET A 258 1.44 -21.48 8.35
C MET A 258 0.23 -20.57 8.49
N GLU A 259 -0.75 -21.02 9.28
CA GLU A 259 -1.90 -20.24 9.70
C GLU A 259 -1.73 -19.88 11.17
N ILE A 260 -1.88 -18.60 11.49
CA ILE A 260 -1.91 -18.11 12.87
C ILE A 260 -3.33 -17.65 13.16
N GLN A 261 -4.00 -18.31 14.09
CA GLN A 261 -5.31 -17.93 14.60
C GLN A 261 -5.15 -17.24 15.95
N PHE A 262 -5.71 -16.04 16.10
CA PHE A 262 -5.58 -15.25 17.31
C PHE A 262 -6.88 -14.49 17.64
N ARG A 263 -7.02 -14.08 18.91
CA ARG A 263 -8.11 -13.23 19.38
C ARG A 263 -7.59 -11.86 19.76
N LYS A 264 -8.28 -10.83 19.27
CA LYS A 264 -8.04 -9.43 19.60
C LYS A 264 -9.37 -8.70 19.77
N PRO A 265 -9.95 -8.65 20.99
CA PRO A 265 -11.27 -8.06 21.22
C PRO A 265 -11.40 -6.59 20.78
N SER A 266 -10.27 -5.87 20.81
CA SER A 266 -10.20 -4.45 20.41
C SER A 266 -10.27 -4.22 18.89
N MET A 267 -10.26 -5.27 18.08
CA MET A 267 -10.16 -5.19 16.62
C MET A 267 -11.45 -5.70 15.97
N LYS A 268 -12.11 -4.83 15.20
CA LYS A 268 -13.22 -5.19 14.31
C LYS A 268 -12.79 -4.94 12.88
N TYR A 269 -12.97 -5.93 12.01
CA TYR A 269 -12.49 -5.90 10.63
C TYR A 269 -13.59 -6.32 9.65
N LYS A 270 -13.38 -6.03 8.37
CA LYS A 270 -14.18 -6.49 7.24
C LYS A 270 -13.40 -7.49 6.40
N ALA A 271 -14.10 -8.36 5.68
CA ALA A 271 -13.47 -9.32 4.79
C ALA A 271 -12.60 -8.63 3.72
N GLY A 272 -11.44 -9.22 3.42
CA GLY A 272 -10.47 -8.66 2.48
C GLY A 272 -9.52 -7.59 3.08
N GLN A 273 -9.73 -7.18 4.33
CA GLN A 273 -8.80 -6.29 5.02
C GLN A 273 -7.49 -7.00 5.42
N TRP A 274 -6.47 -6.20 5.73
CA TRP A 274 -5.15 -6.68 6.10
C TRP A 274 -4.64 -5.97 7.35
N LEU A 275 -3.55 -6.47 7.93
CA LEU A 275 -2.94 -5.97 9.16
C LEU A 275 -1.42 -6.02 9.08
N PHE A 276 -0.74 -5.31 9.98
CA PHE A 276 0.68 -5.53 10.24
C PHE A 276 0.88 -6.40 11.48
N LEU A 277 1.74 -7.40 11.34
CA LEU A 277 2.21 -8.26 12.41
C LEU A 277 3.62 -7.82 12.84
N ASN A 278 3.82 -7.70 14.15
CA ASN A 278 5.14 -7.62 14.76
C ASN A 278 5.23 -8.69 15.86
N VAL A 279 6.37 -9.38 15.92
CA VAL A 279 6.63 -10.43 16.91
C VAL A 279 7.94 -10.06 17.62
N PRO A 280 7.89 -9.47 18.82
CA PRO A 280 9.08 -8.92 19.48
C PRO A 280 10.21 -9.91 19.76
N SER A 281 9.91 -11.21 19.85
CA SER A 281 10.92 -12.28 19.98
C SER A 281 11.69 -12.54 18.69
N VAL A 282 11.10 -12.24 17.52
CA VAL A 282 11.73 -12.34 16.19
C VAL A 282 12.41 -11.02 15.83
N SER A 283 11.67 -9.92 15.91
CA SER A 283 12.20 -8.57 15.68
C SER A 283 11.31 -7.53 16.37
N ARG A 284 11.93 -6.57 17.07
CA ARG A 284 11.22 -5.47 17.72
C ARG A 284 10.82 -4.35 16.76
N GLU A 285 11.46 -4.28 15.60
CA GLU A 285 11.35 -3.15 14.67
C GLU A 285 10.58 -3.49 13.40
N GLN A 286 10.63 -4.75 12.97
CA GLN A 286 10.00 -5.16 11.72
C GLN A 286 8.49 -5.37 11.87
N TRP A 287 7.73 -4.74 10.98
CA TRP A 287 6.28 -4.89 10.85
C TRP A 287 5.96 -5.39 9.45
N HIS A 288 5.36 -6.57 9.35
CA HIS A 288 5.09 -7.22 8.06
C HIS A 288 3.58 -7.24 7.77
N PRO A 289 3.15 -6.85 6.55
CA PRO A 289 1.75 -6.83 6.17
C PRO A 289 1.25 -8.24 5.84
N PHE A 290 0.08 -8.61 6.36
CA PHE A 290 -0.60 -9.86 6.03
C PHE A 290 -2.10 -9.65 5.87
N THR A 291 -2.66 -10.28 4.85
CA THR A 291 -4.11 -10.30 4.61
C THR A 291 -4.81 -11.14 5.66
N ILE A 292 -5.95 -10.66 6.15
CA ILE A 292 -6.80 -11.42 7.05
C ILE A 292 -7.55 -12.47 6.23
N THR A 293 -7.37 -13.75 6.58
CA THR A 293 -7.94 -14.89 5.86
C THR A 293 -9.23 -15.41 6.49
N SER A 294 -9.45 -15.11 7.77
CA SER A 294 -10.71 -15.41 8.47
C SER A 294 -11.85 -14.52 7.99
N CYS A 295 -13.07 -15.00 8.20
CA CYS A 295 -14.30 -14.26 7.98
C CYS A 295 -14.65 -13.43 9.23
N PRO A 296 -15.24 -12.22 9.11
CA PRO A 296 -15.69 -11.44 10.27
C PRO A 296 -16.67 -12.17 11.21
N PHE A 297 -17.33 -13.24 10.73
CA PHE A 297 -18.21 -14.11 11.53
C PHE A 297 -17.45 -15.21 12.31
N ASP A 298 -16.16 -15.44 12.02
CA ASP A 298 -15.36 -16.44 12.72
C ASP A 298 -15.05 -15.97 14.17
N PRO A 299 -14.95 -16.91 15.15
CA PRO A 299 -14.66 -16.58 16.55
C PRO A 299 -13.18 -16.22 16.80
N TYR A 300 -12.38 -16.13 15.74
CA TYR A 300 -10.96 -15.79 15.75
C TYR A 300 -10.61 -14.97 14.50
N ILE A 301 -9.44 -14.33 14.54
CA ILE A 301 -8.82 -13.70 13.38
C ILE A 301 -7.69 -14.62 12.93
N SER A 302 -7.64 -14.96 11.64
CA SER A 302 -6.55 -15.76 11.08
C SER A 302 -5.81 -15.05 9.96
N ILE A 303 -4.52 -15.33 9.88
CA ILE A 303 -3.63 -14.93 8.78
C ILE A 303 -2.87 -16.15 8.29
N HIS A 304 -2.66 -16.24 6.98
CA HIS A 304 -1.82 -17.28 6.36
C HIS A 304 -0.53 -16.65 5.87
N ILE A 305 0.60 -17.26 6.25
CA ILE A 305 1.95 -16.74 5.99
C ILE A 305 2.76 -17.82 5.29
N ARG A 306 3.33 -17.49 4.13
CA ARG A 306 4.33 -18.33 3.46
C ARG A 306 5.73 -17.97 3.94
N GLN A 307 6.54 -18.97 4.26
CA GLN A 307 7.89 -18.82 4.81
C GLN A 307 8.95 -18.59 3.72
N VAL A 308 8.88 -17.44 3.04
CA VAL A 308 9.74 -17.11 1.89
C VAL A 308 11.01 -16.35 2.24
N GLY A 309 11.00 -15.53 3.29
CA GLY A 309 12.11 -14.67 3.68
C GLY A 309 12.51 -14.85 5.15
N ASP A 310 13.58 -14.17 5.54
CA ASP A 310 14.23 -14.32 6.84
C ASP A 310 13.25 -14.15 8.00
N PHE A 311 12.47 -13.05 8.00
CA PHE A 311 11.46 -12.82 9.04
C PHE A 311 10.43 -13.94 9.11
N THR A 312 9.86 -14.34 7.96
CA THR A 312 8.78 -15.34 7.93
C THR A 312 9.25 -16.74 8.31
N ARG A 313 10.51 -17.08 8.04
CA ARG A 313 11.13 -18.36 8.44
C ARG A 313 11.42 -18.38 9.93
N THR A 314 12.07 -17.33 10.46
CA THR A 314 12.31 -17.19 11.90
C THR A 314 11.00 -17.13 12.70
N LEU A 315 9.95 -16.52 12.13
CA LEU A 315 8.61 -16.57 12.71
C LEU A 315 8.04 -17.99 12.74
N GLY A 316 8.21 -18.75 11.66
CA GLY A 316 7.84 -20.18 11.62
C GLY A 316 8.55 -20.95 12.72
N ASP A 317 9.87 -20.80 12.84
CA ASP A 317 10.67 -21.46 13.88
C ASP A 317 10.22 -21.06 15.29
N ALA A 318 9.96 -19.77 15.53
CA ALA A 318 9.50 -19.25 16.82
C ALA A 318 8.09 -19.72 17.22
N LEU A 319 7.26 -20.08 16.24
CA LEU A 319 5.91 -20.63 16.44
C LEU A 319 5.89 -22.16 16.42
N GLY A 320 7.03 -22.82 16.24
CA GLY A 320 7.11 -24.28 16.09
C GLY A 320 6.58 -24.80 14.74
N ALA A 321 6.32 -23.91 13.78
CA ALA A 321 5.91 -24.22 12.41
C ALA A 321 7.08 -24.17 11.42
N GLY A 322 8.32 -24.14 11.91
CA GLY A 322 9.54 -23.97 11.13
C GLY A 322 10.00 -25.22 10.40
N ALA A 323 10.97 -25.10 9.50
CA ALA A 323 11.45 -26.22 8.70
C ALA A 323 12.08 -27.34 9.56
N ALA A 324 12.64 -27.00 10.73
CA ALA A 324 13.20 -27.97 11.66
C ALA A 324 12.13 -28.91 12.24
N GLN A 325 10.93 -28.39 12.52
CA GLN A 325 9.78 -29.16 13.01
C GLN A 325 9.07 -29.93 11.89
N ALA A 326 9.31 -29.62 10.61
CA ALA A 326 8.82 -30.43 9.49
C ALA A 326 9.29 -31.89 9.62
N LYS A 327 10.54 -32.08 10.11
CA LYS A 327 11.13 -33.40 10.33
C LYS A 327 10.45 -34.23 11.41
N LEU A 328 9.71 -33.60 12.33
CA LEU A 328 8.92 -34.32 13.35
C LEU A 328 7.68 -34.98 12.73
N TYR A 329 7.26 -34.51 11.54
CA TYR A 329 6.16 -35.07 10.77
C TYR A 329 6.66 -35.91 9.57
N ASP A 330 7.97 -36.11 9.41
CA ASP A 330 8.53 -37.00 8.39
C ASP A 330 8.10 -38.44 8.71
N GLY A 331 7.05 -38.91 8.05
CA GLY A 331 6.38 -40.20 8.29
C GLY A 331 4.86 -40.11 8.47
N VAL A 332 4.33 -38.89 8.67
CA VAL A 332 2.90 -38.57 8.63
C VAL A 332 2.58 -37.95 7.25
N ASP A 333 1.32 -37.98 6.82
CA ASP A 333 0.88 -37.51 5.49
C ASP A 333 1.59 -36.20 5.07
N PRO A 334 2.45 -36.21 4.03
CA PRO A 334 3.18 -35.01 3.61
C PRO A 334 2.26 -33.85 3.17
N ASN A 335 0.97 -34.14 2.92
CA ASN A 335 -0.05 -33.16 2.55
C ASN A 335 -0.97 -32.78 3.73
N GLY A 336 -0.70 -33.28 4.94
CA GLY A 336 -1.50 -33.03 6.14
C GLY A 336 -1.39 -31.60 6.68
N MET A 337 -2.49 -31.11 7.29
CA MET A 337 -2.48 -29.91 8.13
C MET A 337 -2.20 -30.31 9.58
N TYR A 338 -1.16 -29.73 10.18
CA TYR A 338 -0.73 -30.10 11.52
C TYR A 338 -0.91 -28.96 12.51
N GLU A 339 -1.68 -29.21 13.56
CA GLU A 339 -1.74 -28.29 14.69
C GLU A 339 -0.42 -28.37 15.47
N VAL A 340 0.21 -27.21 15.68
CA VAL A 340 1.45 -27.14 16.45
C VAL A 340 1.08 -27.23 17.93
N ALA A 341 1.22 -28.43 18.50
CA ALA A 341 1.09 -28.63 19.92
C ALA A 341 2.28 -27.97 20.63
N LEU A 342 2.01 -27.12 21.62
CA LEU A 342 3.05 -26.59 22.50
C LEU A 342 3.65 -27.76 23.28
N GLU A 343 4.93 -28.07 23.06
CA GLU A 343 5.65 -29.00 23.92
C GLU A 343 5.73 -28.44 25.35
N ASN A 344 5.36 -29.28 26.33
CA ASN A 344 5.46 -29.11 27.79
C ASN A 344 6.16 -27.82 28.27
N GLY A 345 5.42 -26.71 28.38
CA GLY A 345 5.87 -25.48 29.02
C GLY A 345 6.49 -24.41 28.10
N GLN A 346 6.57 -24.63 26.79
CA GLN A 346 6.89 -23.54 25.86
C GLN A 346 5.71 -22.55 25.80
N LYS A 347 6.01 -21.25 25.96
CA LYS A 347 5.01 -20.18 25.85
C LYS A 347 5.02 -19.65 24.42
N MET A 348 3.85 -19.55 23.80
CA MET A 348 3.70 -18.90 22.49
C MET A 348 4.25 -17.47 22.54
N PRO A 349 4.94 -17.01 21.47
CA PRO A 349 5.49 -15.66 21.42
C PRO A 349 4.37 -14.62 21.46
N ASP A 350 4.61 -13.52 22.16
CA ASP A 350 3.68 -12.39 22.15
C ASP A 350 3.64 -11.77 20.75
N ILE A 351 2.43 -11.47 20.26
CA ILE A 351 2.23 -10.83 18.96
C ILE A 351 1.61 -9.44 19.12
N ARG A 352 2.08 -8.48 18.32
CA ARG A 352 1.52 -7.13 18.22
C ARG A 352 0.86 -6.97 16.86
N ILE A 353 -0.36 -6.45 16.86
CA ILE A 353 -1.21 -6.38 15.67
C ILE A 353 -1.65 -4.94 15.45
N ASP A 354 -1.16 -4.33 14.37
CA ASP A 354 -1.57 -3.00 13.93
C ASP A 354 -2.53 -3.12 12.74
N GLY A 355 -3.81 -2.76 12.94
CA GLY A 355 -4.85 -2.92 11.92
C GLY A 355 -6.27 -2.79 12.50
N PRO A 356 -7.30 -3.05 11.68
CA PRO A 356 -7.23 -3.42 10.27
C PRO A 356 -6.99 -2.22 9.35
N TYR A 357 -6.42 -2.49 8.19
CA TYR A 357 -6.27 -1.56 7.08
C TYR A 357 -7.17 -1.99 5.93
N GLY A 358 -7.76 -0.99 5.27
CA GLY A 358 -8.65 -1.24 4.15
C GLY A 358 -7.93 -1.68 2.89
N ALA A 359 -8.67 -2.40 2.05
CA ALA A 359 -8.22 -2.90 0.75
C ALA A 359 -9.32 -2.66 -0.31
N PRO A 360 -8.97 -2.46 -1.60
CA PRO A 360 -9.94 -2.41 -2.69
C PRO A 360 -10.91 -3.61 -2.70
N ALA A 361 -10.44 -4.78 -2.24
CA ALA A 361 -11.23 -5.99 -2.02
C ALA A 361 -12.53 -5.79 -1.20
N GLU A 362 -12.65 -4.73 -0.39
CA GLU A 362 -13.90 -4.42 0.32
C GLU A 362 -15.04 -4.04 -0.63
N ASP A 363 -14.73 -3.46 -1.79
CA ASP A 363 -15.70 -2.93 -2.75
C ASP A 363 -16.36 -4.04 -3.60
N VAL A 364 -16.01 -5.31 -3.36
CA VAL A 364 -16.55 -6.49 -4.07
C VAL A 364 -18.07 -6.52 -4.03
N PHE A 365 -18.67 -6.12 -2.91
CA PHE A 365 -20.12 -6.11 -2.71
C PHE A 365 -20.85 -4.98 -3.46
N GLU A 366 -20.13 -4.01 -4.03
CA GLU A 366 -20.69 -2.89 -4.80
C GLU A 366 -20.85 -3.22 -6.30
N ASN A 367 -20.38 -4.37 -6.76
CA ASN A 367 -20.48 -4.80 -8.16
C ASN A 367 -21.55 -5.88 -8.34
N GLU A 368 -22.14 -5.97 -9.55
CA GLU A 368 -23.08 -7.05 -9.88
C GLU A 368 -22.38 -8.39 -10.07
N VAL A 369 -21.19 -8.34 -10.70
CA VAL A 369 -20.32 -9.49 -10.91
C VAL A 369 -18.94 -9.17 -10.33
N ALA A 370 -18.40 -10.08 -9.52
CA ALA A 370 -17.04 -9.97 -9.01
C ALA A 370 -16.14 -11.07 -9.61
N VAL A 371 -15.05 -10.66 -10.26
CA VAL A 371 -14.01 -11.57 -10.74
C VAL A 371 -12.83 -11.50 -9.78
N LEU A 372 -12.63 -12.56 -9.01
CA LEU A 372 -11.59 -12.67 -7.99
C LEU A 372 -10.42 -13.49 -8.55
N ILE A 373 -9.29 -12.85 -8.83
CA ILE A 373 -8.14 -13.49 -9.47
C ILE A 373 -6.99 -13.57 -8.48
N GLY A 374 -6.59 -14.78 -8.09
CA GLY A 374 -5.45 -15.04 -7.20
C GLY A 374 -4.33 -15.80 -7.91
N THR A 375 -3.07 -15.43 -7.63
CA THR A 375 -1.91 -16.23 -8.07
C THR A 375 -1.12 -16.76 -6.87
N GLY A 376 -0.96 -18.08 -6.74
CA GLY A 376 -0.30 -18.70 -5.58
C GLY A 376 -0.94 -18.26 -4.26
N ILE A 377 -0.15 -17.77 -3.29
CA ILE A 377 -0.65 -17.24 -1.99
C ILE A 377 -1.52 -15.98 -2.14
N GLY A 378 -1.54 -15.34 -3.31
CA GLY A 378 -2.45 -14.22 -3.60
C GLY A 378 -3.94 -14.58 -3.55
N VAL A 379 -4.29 -15.83 -3.27
CA VAL A 379 -5.66 -16.28 -2.99
C VAL A 379 -6.18 -15.87 -1.59
N THR A 380 -5.28 -15.57 -0.65
CA THR A 380 -5.62 -15.25 0.75
C THR A 380 -6.72 -14.21 0.96
N PRO A 381 -6.78 -13.05 0.26
CA PRO A 381 -7.91 -12.13 0.39
C PRO A 381 -9.25 -12.74 -0.03
N TRP A 382 -9.22 -13.61 -1.04
CA TRP A 382 -10.41 -14.24 -1.60
C TRP A 382 -10.99 -15.27 -0.66
N ALA A 383 -10.17 -15.96 0.14
CA ALA A 383 -10.66 -16.88 1.16
C ALA A 383 -11.57 -16.20 2.18
N SER A 384 -11.16 -15.03 2.70
CA SER A 384 -11.97 -14.24 3.64
C SER A 384 -13.26 -13.73 2.98
N ILE A 385 -13.16 -13.24 1.74
CA ILE A 385 -14.31 -12.72 0.99
C ILE A 385 -15.32 -13.82 0.66
N LEU A 386 -14.87 -14.96 0.16
CA LEU A 386 -15.73 -16.07 -0.22
C LEU A 386 -16.47 -16.65 0.99
N LYS A 387 -15.78 -16.84 2.13
CA LYS A 387 -16.43 -17.21 3.40
C LYS A 387 -17.46 -16.16 3.84
N ASN A 388 -17.14 -14.88 3.69
CA ASN A 388 -18.06 -13.80 4.06
C ASN A 388 -19.30 -13.75 3.17
N ILE A 389 -19.14 -13.94 1.85
CA ILE A 389 -20.26 -14.05 0.91
C ILE A 389 -21.16 -15.22 1.30
N TRP A 390 -20.57 -16.36 1.67
CA TRP A 390 -21.32 -17.52 2.15
C TRP A 390 -22.20 -17.19 3.36
N HIS A 391 -21.61 -16.61 4.41
CA HIS A 391 -22.35 -16.23 5.61
C HIS A 391 -23.43 -15.19 5.35
N LEU A 392 -23.14 -14.17 4.52
CA LEU A 392 -24.12 -13.13 4.21
C LEU A 392 -25.31 -13.69 3.44
N ARG A 393 -25.10 -14.60 2.49
CA ARG A 393 -26.18 -15.22 1.72
C ARG A 393 -27.07 -16.16 2.55
N HIS A 394 -26.52 -16.82 3.57
CA HIS A 394 -27.30 -17.63 4.52
C HIS A 394 -27.91 -16.81 5.66
N GLY A 395 -27.42 -15.59 5.86
CA GLY A 395 -27.90 -14.69 6.88
C GLY A 395 -29.22 -14.02 6.51
N THR A 396 -29.70 -13.15 7.40
CA THR A 396 -30.95 -12.42 7.21
C THR A 396 -30.85 -11.31 6.16
N ASN A 397 -29.63 -10.87 5.81
CA ASN A 397 -29.37 -9.75 4.92
C ASN A 397 -28.39 -10.17 3.79
N PRO A 398 -28.87 -10.89 2.77
CA PRO A 398 -28.05 -11.25 1.62
C PRO A 398 -27.56 -10.01 0.85
N PRO A 399 -26.41 -10.08 0.15
CA PRO A 399 -25.95 -8.98 -0.69
C PRO A 399 -26.96 -8.68 -1.79
N GLU A 400 -27.47 -7.44 -1.84
CA GLU A 400 -28.50 -7.04 -2.81
C GLU A 400 -27.94 -6.92 -4.24
N ARG A 401 -26.71 -6.40 -4.37
CA ARG A 401 -26.12 -6.06 -5.67
C ARG A 401 -25.25 -7.19 -6.25
N LEU A 402 -24.43 -7.84 -5.43
CA LEU A 402 -23.54 -8.92 -5.90
C LEU A 402 -24.35 -10.18 -6.22
N ARG A 403 -24.48 -10.48 -7.51
CA ARG A 403 -25.26 -11.63 -8.01
C ARG A 403 -24.37 -12.83 -8.31
N ARG A 404 -23.18 -12.61 -8.88
CA ARG A 404 -22.28 -13.69 -9.33
C ARG A 404 -20.82 -13.42 -9.00
N VAL A 405 -20.07 -14.48 -8.73
CA VAL A 405 -18.65 -14.47 -8.41
C VAL A 405 -17.92 -15.46 -9.32
N GLU A 406 -16.91 -14.98 -10.03
CA GLU A 406 -16.00 -15.77 -10.83
C GLU A 406 -14.66 -15.82 -10.10
N PHE A 407 -14.31 -16.96 -9.54
CA PHE A 407 -13.07 -17.15 -8.81
C PHE A 407 -12.04 -17.85 -9.70
N ILE A 408 -10.97 -17.13 -10.06
CA ILE A 408 -9.91 -17.61 -10.94
C ILE A 408 -8.64 -17.79 -10.11
N TRP A 409 -8.20 -19.03 -9.93
CA TRP A 409 -7.00 -19.34 -9.18
C TRP A 409 -5.91 -19.90 -10.09
N VAL A 410 -4.81 -19.15 -10.19
CA VAL A 410 -3.67 -19.51 -11.03
C VAL A 410 -2.51 -19.97 -10.17
N CYS A 411 -2.19 -21.25 -10.24
CA CYS A 411 -1.06 -21.85 -9.52
C CYS A 411 0.02 -22.31 -10.50
N LYS A 412 1.25 -22.30 -10.00
CA LYS A 412 2.36 -22.93 -10.71
C LYS A 412 2.37 -24.43 -10.42
N ASP A 413 2.33 -24.79 -9.14
CA ASP A 413 2.52 -26.15 -8.66
C ASP A 413 1.18 -26.73 -8.15
N THR A 414 0.97 -28.04 -8.24
CA THR A 414 -0.27 -28.73 -7.85
C THR A 414 -0.53 -28.68 -6.34
N THR A 415 0.52 -28.76 -5.53
CA THR A 415 0.45 -28.70 -4.06
C THR A 415 -0.08 -27.36 -3.53
N SER A 416 -0.04 -26.29 -4.34
CA SER A 416 -0.62 -25.00 -3.95
C SER A 416 -2.15 -25.03 -3.83
N PHE A 417 -2.81 -26.01 -4.45
CA PHE A 417 -4.28 -26.13 -4.44
C PHE A 417 -4.84 -26.64 -3.11
N GLU A 418 -4.04 -27.36 -2.32
CA GLU A 418 -4.46 -28.01 -1.08
C GLU A 418 -4.86 -26.99 0.01
N TRP A 419 -4.18 -25.83 0.06
CA TRP A 419 -4.37 -24.80 1.09
C TRP A 419 -5.81 -24.28 1.24
N PHE A 420 -6.60 -24.34 0.16
CA PHE A 420 -7.98 -23.86 0.15
C PHE A 420 -8.97 -24.90 -0.38
N GLN A 421 -8.53 -26.14 -0.63
CA GLN A 421 -9.36 -27.18 -1.22
C GLN A 421 -10.65 -27.43 -0.41
N VAL A 422 -10.52 -27.64 0.90
CA VAL A 422 -11.68 -27.91 1.80
C VAL A 422 -12.67 -26.74 1.80
N LEU A 423 -12.16 -25.51 1.74
CA LEU A 423 -13.01 -24.33 1.67
C LEU A 423 -13.73 -24.24 0.32
N LEU A 424 -12.99 -24.43 -0.77
CA LEU A 424 -13.51 -24.32 -2.13
C LEU A 424 -14.52 -25.42 -2.44
N SER A 425 -14.28 -26.65 -1.99
CA SER A 425 -15.21 -27.77 -2.19
C SER A 425 -16.53 -27.55 -1.45
N SER A 426 -16.47 -27.05 -0.22
CA SER A 426 -17.65 -26.68 0.57
C SER A 426 -18.47 -25.58 -0.11
N LEU A 427 -17.79 -24.52 -0.59
CA LEU A 427 -18.44 -23.40 -1.29
C LEU A 427 -19.05 -23.82 -2.63
N GLU A 428 -18.37 -24.69 -3.38
CA GLU A 428 -18.84 -25.17 -4.68
C GLU A 428 -20.09 -26.06 -4.52
N ALA A 429 -20.07 -27.02 -3.59
CA ALA A 429 -21.21 -27.88 -3.31
C ALA A 429 -22.47 -27.08 -2.96
N GLN A 430 -22.31 -26.02 -2.17
CA GLN A 430 -23.42 -25.16 -1.76
C GLN A 430 -23.89 -24.22 -2.87
N SER A 431 -22.98 -23.71 -3.71
CA SER A 431 -23.35 -22.93 -4.91
C SER A 431 -24.27 -23.74 -5.82
N GLN A 432 -23.97 -25.02 -5.98
CA GLN A 432 -24.78 -25.95 -6.76
C GLN A 432 -26.11 -26.29 -6.07
N GLU A 433 -26.10 -26.53 -4.76
CA GLU A 433 -27.32 -26.80 -4.00
C GLU A 433 -28.30 -25.61 -4.11
N ALA A 434 -27.81 -24.38 -3.92
CA ALA A 434 -28.61 -23.17 -4.07
C ALA A 434 -29.17 -22.99 -5.50
N ALA A 435 -28.37 -23.31 -6.52
CA ALA A 435 -28.80 -23.29 -7.92
C ALA A 435 -29.90 -24.34 -8.19
N SER A 436 -29.87 -25.48 -7.49
CA SER A 436 -30.82 -26.58 -7.66
C SER A 436 -32.17 -26.36 -6.96
N GLN A 437 -32.31 -25.33 -6.11
CA GLN A 437 -33.55 -25.09 -5.37
C GLN A 437 -34.70 -24.59 -6.29
N PRO A 438 -35.94 -25.07 -6.08
CA PRO A 438 -37.08 -24.65 -6.89
C PRO A 438 -37.35 -23.15 -6.73
N GLY A 439 -37.33 -22.40 -7.83
CA GLY A 439 -37.55 -20.94 -7.84
C GLY A 439 -36.29 -20.11 -8.10
N ASN A 440 -35.10 -20.72 -8.12
CA ASN A 440 -33.90 -20.11 -8.67
C ASN A 440 -33.72 -20.52 -10.15
N ASP A 441 -33.13 -19.64 -10.97
CA ASP A 441 -32.93 -19.83 -12.42
C ASP A 441 -31.88 -20.91 -12.78
N GLY A 442 -31.56 -21.83 -11.87
CA GLY A 442 -30.53 -22.85 -12.08
C GLY A 442 -29.10 -22.28 -12.14
N GLN A 443 -28.90 -21.01 -11.79
CA GLN A 443 -27.61 -20.34 -11.90
C GLN A 443 -26.81 -20.40 -10.60
N GLU A 444 -25.59 -20.92 -10.71
CA GLU A 444 -24.60 -20.93 -9.64
C GLU A 444 -24.11 -19.51 -9.33
N PHE A 445 -24.06 -19.14 -8.05
CA PHE A 445 -23.57 -17.83 -7.64
C PHE A 445 -22.03 -17.75 -7.65
N LEU A 446 -21.34 -18.87 -7.49
CA LEU A 446 -19.89 -18.99 -7.50
C LEU A 446 -19.47 -20.00 -8.56
N ARG A 447 -18.56 -19.57 -9.43
CA ARG A 447 -17.88 -20.44 -10.39
C ARG A 447 -16.38 -20.41 -10.16
N ILE A 448 -15.76 -21.58 -10.06
CA ILE A 448 -14.34 -21.73 -9.77
C ILE A 448 -13.60 -22.12 -11.06
N HIS A 449 -12.48 -21.45 -11.32
CA HIS A 449 -11.59 -21.76 -12.44
C HIS A 449 -10.18 -21.92 -11.91
N THR A 450 -9.70 -23.15 -11.84
CA THR A 450 -8.32 -23.46 -11.48
C THR A 450 -7.47 -23.52 -12.75
N TYR A 451 -6.26 -22.94 -12.68
CA TYR A 451 -5.29 -22.94 -13.77
C TYR A 451 -3.93 -23.41 -13.25
N LEU A 452 -3.42 -24.52 -13.80
CA LEU A 452 -2.08 -25.02 -13.55
C LEU A 452 -1.13 -24.58 -14.66
N THR A 453 -0.11 -23.80 -14.31
CA THR A 453 0.80 -23.16 -15.28
C THR A 453 2.15 -23.85 -15.43
N GLN A 454 2.50 -24.80 -14.56
CA GLN A 454 3.70 -25.62 -14.71
C GLN A 454 3.59 -26.52 -15.95
N LYS A 455 4.74 -26.77 -16.59
CA LYS A 455 4.84 -27.80 -17.61
C LYS A 455 4.75 -29.16 -16.93
N LEU A 456 3.72 -29.92 -17.29
CA LEU A 456 3.60 -31.31 -16.88
C LEU A 456 4.48 -32.19 -17.77
N ASP A 457 5.10 -33.19 -17.15
CA ASP A 457 5.63 -34.35 -17.83
C ASP A 457 4.50 -35.18 -18.47
N ILE A 458 4.85 -35.96 -19.48
CA ILE A 458 3.88 -36.73 -20.28
C ILE A 458 3.16 -37.75 -19.40
N ASP A 459 3.86 -38.37 -18.46
CA ASP A 459 3.32 -39.42 -17.61
C ASP A 459 2.29 -38.85 -16.62
N THR A 460 2.62 -37.74 -15.93
CA THR A 460 1.66 -37.03 -15.06
C THR A 460 0.46 -36.52 -15.85
N ALA A 461 0.66 -35.96 -17.04
CA ALA A 461 -0.44 -35.50 -17.89
C ALA A 461 -1.36 -36.66 -18.31
N GLN A 462 -0.81 -37.81 -18.68
CA GLN A 462 -1.58 -39.01 -19.01
C GLN A 462 -2.36 -39.53 -17.78
N ASN A 463 -1.74 -39.58 -16.61
CA ASN A 463 -2.40 -39.98 -15.37
C ASN A 463 -3.58 -39.07 -15.03
N ILE A 464 -3.43 -37.75 -15.18
CA ILE A 464 -4.52 -36.80 -14.97
C ILE A 464 -5.66 -37.05 -15.96
N VAL A 465 -5.34 -37.20 -17.25
CA VAL A 465 -6.36 -37.43 -18.28
C VAL A 465 -7.11 -38.74 -18.00
N LEU A 466 -6.40 -39.83 -17.72
CA LEU A 466 -6.99 -41.13 -17.41
C LEU A 466 -7.91 -41.07 -16.20
N ASN A 467 -7.50 -40.39 -15.12
CA ASN A 467 -8.31 -40.24 -13.91
C ASN A 467 -9.44 -39.20 -14.05
N SER A 468 -9.42 -38.36 -15.10
CA SER A 468 -10.47 -37.37 -15.36
C SER A 468 -11.63 -37.89 -16.21
N VAL A 469 -11.45 -39.02 -16.90
CA VAL A 469 -12.47 -39.63 -17.76
C VAL A 469 -13.40 -40.48 -16.90
N GLY A 470 -14.66 -40.05 -16.77
CA GLY A 470 -15.67 -40.74 -15.96
C GLY A 470 -15.69 -40.37 -14.48
N ALA A 471 -14.79 -39.50 -14.02
CA ALA A 471 -14.83 -38.95 -12.66
C ALA A 471 -15.70 -37.68 -12.58
N ASP A 472 -16.50 -37.59 -11.51
CA ASP A 472 -17.35 -36.43 -11.20
C ASP A 472 -16.57 -35.23 -10.64
N VAL A 473 -15.36 -35.48 -10.13
CA VAL A 473 -14.47 -34.49 -9.54
C VAL A 473 -13.12 -34.48 -10.26
N ASP A 474 -12.47 -33.33 -10.24
CA ASP A 474 -11.14 -33.10 -10.77
C ASP A 474 -10.10 -33.87 -9.95
N PRO A 475 -9.21 -34.67 -10.57
CA PRO A 475 -8.29 -35.53 -9.84
C PRO A 475 -7.16 -34.78 -9.12
N LEU A 476 -6.98 -33.48 -9.38
CA LEU A 476 -5.93 -32.67 -8.73
C LEU A 476 -6.48 -31.83 -7.58
N THR A 477 -7.70 -31.34 -7.73
CA THR A 477 -8.29 -30.38 -6.78
C THR A 477 -9.48 -30.95 -6.01
N GLU A 478 -9.99 -32.12 -6.42
CA GLU A 478 -11.23 -32.74 -5.94
C GLU A 478 -12.46 -31.83 -6.01
N LEU A 479 -12.38 -30.76 -6.80
CA LEU A 479 -13.49 -29.88 -7.12
C LEU A 479 -14.25 -30.44 -8.32
N LYS A 480 -15.55 -30.16 -8.43
CA LYS A 480 -16.31 -30.45 -9.65
C LYS A 480 -15.82 -29.60 -10.82
N SER A 481 -15.37 -28.37 -10.53
CA SER A 481 -14.71 -27.50 -11.50
C SER A 481 -13.36 -28.10 -11.92
N ARG A 482 -13.24 -28.42 -13.22
CA ARG A 482 -12.03 -29.02 -13.79
C ARG A 482 -10.88 -28.02 -13.88
N THR A 483 -9.67 -28.52 -13.66
CA THR A 483 -8.43 -27.74 -13.77
C THR A 483 -8.06 -27.49 -15.23
N ASN A 484 -7.79 -26.23 -15.57
CA ASN A 484 -7.29 -25.81 -16.87
C ASN A 484 -5.76 -25.83 -16.89
N PHE A 485 -5.18 -26.27 -18.00
CA PHE A 485 -3.73 -26.30 -18.17
C PHE A 485 -3.24 -25.13 -19.01
N GLY A 486 -2.21 -24.44 -18.50
CA GLY A 486 -1.65 -23.25 -19.14
C GLY A 486 -2.14 -21.94 -18.53
N ARG A 487 -1.86 -20.83 -19.22
CA ARG A 487 -2.19 -19.49 -18.73
C ARG A 487 -3.61 -19.11 -19.13
N PRO A 488 -4.39 -18.46 -18.25
CA PRO A 488 -5.71 -17.95 -18.61
C PRO A 488 -5.62 -16.93 -19.74
N ASP A 489 -6.49 -17.07 -20.75
CA ASP A 489 -6.72 -16.03 -21.75
C ASP A 489 -7.80 -15.06 -21.24
N PHE A 490 -7.36 -14.08 -20.46
CA PHE A 490 -8.25 -13.06 -19.89
C PHE A 490 -8.98 -12.23 -20.95
N THR A 491 -8.45 -12.12 -22.17
CA THR A 491 -9.12 -11.37 -23.24
C THR A 491 -10.38 -12.10 -23.65
N LYS A 492 -10.24 -13.38 -24.01
CA LYS A 492 -11.38 -14.23 -24.36
C LYS A 492 -12.37 -14.39 -23.21
N LEU A 493 -11.87 -14.54 -21.98
CA LEU A 493 -12.74 -14.71 -20.81
C LEU A 493 -13.61 -13.47 -20.56
N PHE A 494 -13.03 -12.27 -20.62
CA PHE A 494 -13.79 -11.04 -20.40
C PHE A 494 -14.67 -10.65 -21.59
N GLU A 495 -14.22 -10.90 -22.83
CA GLU A 495 -15.05 -10.72 -24.02
C GLU A 495 -16.25 -11.68 -24.02
N GLY A 496 -16.04 -12.96 -23.71
CA GLY A 496 -17.13 -13.93 -23.58
C GLY A 496 -18.10 -13.58 -22.45
N MET A 497 -17.62 -13.09 -21.32
CA MET A 497 -18.48 -12.59 -20.23
C MET A 497 -19.30 -11.37 -20.66
N ARG A 498 -18.66 -10.40 -21.33
CA ARG A 498 -19.34 -9.24 -21.91
C ARG A 498 -20.45 -9.68 -22.87
N ASP A 499 -20.11 -10.53 -23.83
CA ASP A 499 -21.05 -10.95 -24.87
C ASP A 499 -22.20 -11.75 -24.26
N GLY A 500 -21.92 -12.64 -23.30
CA GLY A 500 -22.97 -13.37 -22.59
C GLY A 500 -23.89 -12.47 -21.74
N ILE A 501 -23.37 -11.37 -21.17
CA ILE A 501 -24.21 -10.39 -20.46
C ILE A 501 -25.10 -9.63 -21.44
N MET A 502 -24.54 -9.20 -22.58
CA MET A 502 -25.28 -8.50 -23.64
C MET A 502 -26.37 -9.38 -24.26
N ASP A 503 -26.06 -10.66 -24.48
CA ASP A 503 -26.98 -11.65 -25.06
C ASP A 503 -27.89 -12.30 -24.01
N LYS A 504 -27.81 -11.87 -22.74
CA LYS A 504 -28.62 -12.36 -21.61
C LYS A 504 -28.47 -13.86 -21.31
N THR A 505 -27.40 -14.49 -21.78
CA THR A 505 -27.09 -15.89 -21.50
C THR A 505 -26.26 -16.07 -20.23
N TYR A 506 -25.62 -15.00 -19.75
CA TYR A 506 -24.71 -15.05 -18.60
C TYR A 506 -25.44 -14.90 -17.26
N MET A 507 -26.44 -14.03 -17.16
CA MET A 507 -27.30 -13.86 -15.97
C MET A 507 -28.69 -13.36 -16.37
N SER A 508 -29.72 -13.84 -15.68
CA SER A 508 -31.12 -13.41 -15.82
C SER A 508 -31.45 -12.23 -14.88
N GLY A 509 -32.52 -11.50 -15.17
CA GLY A 509 -33.05 -10.46 -14.27
C GLY A 509 -32.24 -9.16 -14.20
N LEU A 510 -31.38 -8.86 -15.18
CA LEU A 510 -30.74 -7.54 -15.36
C LEU A 510 -31.69 -6.49 -15.98
N GLU A 511 -33.00 -6.76 -15.99
CA GLU A 511 -34.01 -5.89 -16.58
C GLU A 511 -34.19 -4.62 -15.73
N GLY A 512 -33.55 -3.53 -16.17
CA GLY A 512 -33.82 -2.18 -15.64
C GLY A 512 -32.60 -1.29 -15.40
N ASP A 513 -31.38 -1.83 -15.36
CA ASP A 513 -30.17 -1.01 -15.16
C ASP A 513 -29.48 -0.73 -16.50
N PHE A 514 -29.24 0.55 -16.79
CA PHE A 514 -28.62 0.99 -18.05
C PHE A 514 -27.16 0.54 -18.23
N LYS A 515 -26.54 -0.08 -17.21
CA LYS A 515 -25.12 -0.45 -17.20
C LYS A 515 -24.74 -1.48 -16.13
N THR A 516 -24.27 -2.65 -16.54
CA THR A 516 -23.75 -3.69 -15.64
C THR A 516 -22.31 -3.41 -15.23
N ASN A 517 -22.05 -3.40 -13.92
CA ASN A 517 -20.71 -3.18 -13.37
C ASN A 517 -20.04 -4.50 -12.94
N ILE A 518 -18.88 -4.77 -13.53
CA ILE A 518 -18.05 -5.94 -13.26
C ILE A 518 -16.78 -5.49 -12.56
N GLY A 519 -16.59 -6.02 -11.37
CA GLY A 519 -15.42 -5.74 -10.56
C GLY A 519 -14.34 -6.81 -10.70
N VAL A 520 -13.19 -6.48 -11.27
CA VAL A 520 -12.05 -7.39 -11.44
C VAL A 520 -10.98 -7.08 -10.42
N TYR A 521 -10.81 -7.99 -9.46
CA TYR A 521 -9.88 -7.87 -8.35
C TYR A 521 -8.73 -8.86 -8.54
N PHE A 522 -7.49 -8.36 -8.54
CA PHE A 522 -6.32 -9.19 -8.82
C PHE A 522 -5.26 -9.07 -7.72
N CYS A 523 -4.86 -10.21 -7.17
CA CYS A 523 -3.75 -10.32 -6.23
C CYS A 523 -2.66 -11.23 -6.81
N GLY A 524 -1.52 -10.61 -7.16
CA GLY A 524 -0.44 -11.30 -7.86
C GLY A 524 0.60 -10.38 -8.55
N PRO A 525 1.46 -10.95 -9.41
CA PRO A 525 2.60 -10.25 -9.99
C PRO A 525 2.21 -9.08 -10.90
N ASN A 526 3.02 -8.01 -10.87
CA ASN A 526 2.78 -6.78 -11.65
C ASN A 526 2.69 -7.00 -13.17
N VAL A 527 3.37 -8.02 -13.70
CA VAL A 527 3.35 -8.34 -15.13
C VAL A 527 1.95 -8.81 -15.54
N ALA A 528 1.35 -9.73 -14.79
CA ALA A 528 -0.01 -10.22 -15.03
C ALA A 528 -1.07 -9.13 -14.78
N ALA A 529 -0.87 -8.28 -13.77
CA ALA A 529 -1.79 -7.15 -13.51
C ALA A 529 -1.95 -6.24 -14.75
N ARG A 530 -0.88 -6.00 -15.52
CA ARG A 530 -0.93 -5.16 -16.72
C ARG A 530 -1.71 -5.80 -17.85
N SER A 531 -1.54 -7.10 -18.08
CA SER A 531 -2.28 -7.82 -19.12
C SER A 531 -3.76 -7.91 -18.78
N ILE A 532 -4.10 -8.22 -17.51
CA ILE A 532 -5.49 -8.27 -17.04
C ILE A 532 -6.16 -6.90 -17.16
N LYS A 533 -5.49 -5.84 -16.72
CA LYS A 533 -5.99 -4.46 -16.85
C LYS A 533 -6.25 -4.07 -18.31
N LYS A 534 -5.38 -4.49 -19.23
CA LYS A 534 -5.57 -4.26 -20.67
C LYS A 534 -6.79 -5.03 -21.20
N ALA A 535 -6.94 -6.30 -20.81
CA ALA A 535 -8.09 -7.11 -21.19
C ALA A 535 -9.41 -6.52 -20.68
N CYS A 536 -9.46 -6.07 -19.41
CA CYS A 536 -10.63 -5.37 -18.86
C CYS A 536 -11.02 -4.16 -19.71
N LYS A 537 -10.04 -3.31 -20.05
CA LYS A 537 -10.28 -2.10 -20.84
C LYS A 537 -10.81 -2.42 -22.24
N ASN A 538 -10.34 -3.50 -22.85
CA ASN A 538 -10.80 -3.93 -24.17
C ASN A 538 -12.22 -4.50 -24.12
N ALA A 539 -12.60 -5.16 -23.02
CA ALA A 539 -13.94 -5.73 -22.82
C ALA A 539 -14.98 -4.69 -22.37
N THR A 540 -14.58 -3.54 -21.83
CA THR A 540 -15.51 -2.47 -21.44
C THR A 540 -16.24 -1.87 -22.65
N THR A 541 -17.57 -1.83 -22.59
CA THR A 541 -18.47 -1.17 -23.55
C THR A 541 -19.34 -0.12 -22.85
N ARG A 542 -20.33 0.44 -23.56
CA ARG A 542 -21.28 1.40 -22.97
C ARG A 542 -22.14 0.74 -21.89
N ASP A 543 -22.57 -0.49 -22.14
CA ASP A 543 -23.57 -1.18 -21.32
C ASP A 543 -22.92 -2.15 -20.32
N VAL A 544 -21.65 -2.55 -20.53
CA VAL A 544 -20.88 -3.41 -19.60
C VAL A 544 -19.56 -2.73 -19.21
N ASN A 545 -19.33 -2.55 -17.91
CA ASN A 545 -18.16 -1.84 -17.40
C ASN A 545 -17.28 -2.68 -16.50
N PHE A 546 -16.08 -3.00 -17.01
CA PHE A 546 -15.03 -3.65 -16.23
C PHE A 546 -14.18 -2.61 -15.48
N SER A 547 -14.16 -2.73 -14.16
CA SER A 547 -13.28 -1.96 -13.28
C SER A 547 -12.20 -2.88 -12.72
N PHE A 548 -10.92 -2.47 -12.76
CA PHE A 548 -9.79 -3.31 -12.37
C PHE A 548 -9.08 -2.76 -11.14
N TRP A 549 -8.86 -3.61 -10.12
CA TRP A 549 -8.14 -3.26 -8.89
C TRP A 549 -6.97 -4.21 -8.59
N LYS A 550 -5.82 -3.56 -8.36
CA LYS A 550 -4.51 -4.07 -7.92
C LYS A 550 -4.41 -4.37 -6.42
N GLU A 551 -4.52 -5.60 -5.92
CA GLU A 551 -4.09 -5.90 -4.54
C GLU A 551 -2.55 -6.00 -4.43
N HIS A 552 -1.99 -5.45 -3.36
CA HIS A 552 -0.54 -5.22 -3.22
C HIS A 552 0.14 -6.05 -2.12
N PHE A 553 -0.53 -7.09 -1.62
CA PHE A 553 -0.04 -7.95 -0.53
C PHE A 553 1.00 -8.96 -1.00
#